data_AF-A0A1B6GYZ3-F1
#
_entry.id   AF-A0A1B6GYZ3-F1
#
_cell.length_a   1.000
_cell.length_b   1.000
_cell.length_c   1.000
_cell.angle_alpha   90.00
_cell.angle_beta   90.00
_cell.angle_gamma   90.00
#
_symmetry.space_group_name_H-M   'P 1'
#
loop_
_entity.id
_entity.type
_entity.pdbx_description
1 polymer ?
#
loop_
_entity_poly.entity_id
_entity_poly.type
_entity_poly.pdbx_seq_one_letter_code
_entity_poly.pdbx_strand_id
1 'polypeptide(L)'
;DSGSAYENDIFGICPTDFSIYHQGSKMIIQKTKNLNRCALREDFNFPFPTTPYQAVQSSFGTSQSSPLLDSQLRVSQEIENGVLTRAEGSEIYNYRPLMSPQSGATVNVHYSLTLESSSPGSIPAYVNSPKGIFYKAAHDPNGIKNRGSIAAALQKAVDAIDPVATPEAAKEFAKLVRFIEQGNKADILAAYTAAQ
;
A
#
# COMPACT_ATOMS: atom_id res chain seq x y z
N ASP A 1 18.13 14.24 21.87
CA ASP A 1 17.91 12.83 22.24
C ASP A 1 17.57 11.99 21.04
N SER A 2 18.19 10.82 20.90
CA SER A 2 17.86 9.86 19.85
C SER A 2 17.46 8.52 20.46
N GLY A 3 16.58 7.80 19.78
CA GLY A 3 16.07 6.51 20.24
C GLY A 3 15.24 5.80 19.19
N SER A 4 14.81 4.59 19.50
CA SER A 4 13.89 3.82 18.66
C SER A 4 12.72 3.29 19.49
N ALA A 5 11.53 3.30 18.91
CA ALA A 5 10.32 2.76 19.52
C ALA A 5 9.34 2.28 18.45
N TYR A 6 8.35 1.49 18.84
CA TYR A 6 7.25 1.15 17.95
C TYR A 6 6.19 2.25 18.00
N GLU A 7 5.74 2.70 16.82
CA GLU A 7 4.68 3.69 16.67
C GLU A 7 3.52 3.09 15.88
N ASN A 8 2.29 3.36 16.33
CA ASN A 8 1.06 2.95 15.67
C ASN A 8 0.50 4.13 14.87
N ASP A 9 0.41 4.02 13.55
CA ASP A 9 -0.10 5.07 12.67
C ASP A 9 -0.85 4.50 11.46
N ILE A 10 -1.12 5.34 10.45
CA ILE A 10 -1.83 4.94 9.23
C ILE A 10 -1.17 3.76 8.50
N PHE A 11 0.14 3.53 8.68
CA PHE A 11 0.90 2.43 8.06
C PHE A 11 0.93 1.15 8.90
N GLY A 12 0.28 1.13 10.06
CA GLY A 12 0.24 -0.01 10.98
C GLY A 12 1.14 0.20 12.20
N ILE A 13 1.83 -0.85 12.62
CA ILE A 13 2.71 -0.87 13.79
C ILE A 13 4.16 -0.93 13.29
N CYS A 14 4.89 0.18 13.36
CA CYS A 14 6.18 0.33 12.73
C CYS A 14 7.31 0.59 13.74
N PRO A 15 8.47 -0.09 13.63
CA PRO A 15 9.68 0.38 14.31
C PRO A 15 10.07 1.73 13.71
N THR A 16 10.25 2.72 14.58
CA THR A 16 10.48 4.12 14.23
C THR A 16 11.70 4.63 14.98
N ASP A 17 12.62 5.23 14.24
CA ASP A 17 13.78 5.91 14.78
C ASP A 17 13.45 7.40 14.96
N PHE A 18 13.80 7.94 16.12
CA PHE A 18 13.51 9.32 16.51
C PHE A 18 14.80 10.09 16.80
N SER A 19 14.83 11.34 16.35
CA SER A 19 15.81 12.34 16.75
C SER A 19 15.07 13.59 17.21
N ILE A 20 15.21 13.93 18.49
CA ILE A 20 14.57 15.05 19.14
C ILE A 20 15.63 16.08 19.48
N TYR A 21 15.42 17.32 19.07
CA TYR A 21 16.30 18.44 19.41
C TYR A 21 15.49 19.70 19.71
N HIS A 22 16.06 20.57 20.54
CA HIS A 22 15.44 21.82 20.97
C HIS A 22 16.12 23.01 20.29
N GLN A 23 15.31 23.95 19.81
CA GLN A 23 15.75 25.21 19.24
C GLN A 23 14.93 26.35 19.87
N GLY A 24 15.43 26.93 20.96
CA GLY A 24 14.68 27.92 21.74
C GLY A 24 13.43 27.31 22.38
N SER A 25 12.26 27.91 22.13
CA SER A 25 10.94 27.41 22.54
C SER A 25 10.44 26.22 21.72
N LYS A 26 11.11 25.90 20.61
CA LYS A 26 10.70 24.85 19.68
C LYS A 26 11.36 23.52 20.01
N MET A 27 10.56 22.46 19.99
CA MET A 27 11.01 21.08 19.96
C MET A 27 10.83 20.55 18.54
N ILE A 28 11.90 20.03 17.95
CA ILE A 28 11.86 19.43 16.62
C ILE A 28 12.05 17.93 16.77
N ILE A 29 11.10 17.17 16.22
CA ILE A 29 11.10 15.70 16.23
C ILE A 29 11.25 15.23 14.80
N GLN A 30 12.36 14.56 14.50
CA GLN A 30 12.56 13.85 13.26
C GLN A 30 12.27 12.37 13.47
N LYS A 31 11.47 11.79 12.58
CA LYS A 31 11.09 10.38 12.60
C LYS A 31 11.50 9.74 11.28
N THR A 32 12.08 8.54 11.35
CA THR A 32 12.36 7.72 10.17
C THR A 32 11.77 6.33 10.37
N LYS A 33 11.12 5.79 9.33
CA LYS A 33 10.57 4.43 9.32
C LYS A 33 10.99 3.70 8.07
N ASN A 34 11.34 2.43 8.22
CA ASN A 34 11.34 1.49 7.12
C ASN A 34 9.96 0.83 7.10
N LEU A 35 9.18 1.17 6.06
CA LEU A 35 7.78 0.77 5.95
C LEU A 35 7.62 -0.74 5.66
N ASN A 36 8.67 -1.41 5.16
CA ASN A 36 8.71 -2.87 5.02
C ASN A 36 8.77 -3.62 6.35
N ARG A 37 9.08 -2.91 7.45
CA ARG A 37 9.15 -3.48 8.80
C ARG A 37 7.89 -3.25 9.62
N CYS A 38 6.86 -2.64 9.04
CA CYS A 38 5.58 -2.39 9.70
C CYS A 38 4.72 -3.65 9.72
N ALA A 39 4.21 -4.01 10.90
CA ALA A 39 3.16 -5.01 11.04
C ALA A 39 1.78 -4.37 10.78
N LEU A 40 0.82 -5.18 10.32
CA LEU A 40 -0.55 -4.73 10.01
C LEU A 40 -0.63 -3.59 8.98
N ARG A 41 0.43 -3.42 8.19
CA ARG A 41 0.35 -2.65 6.94
C ARG A 41 -0.66 -3.34 6.03
N GLU A 42 -1.40 -2.56 5.25
CA GLU A 42 -2.31 -3.08 4.23
C GLU A 42 -1.66 -4.25 3.49
N ASP A 43 -2.33 -5.41 3.48
CA ASP A 43 -1.83 -6.60 2.80
C ASP A 43 -1.55 -6.25 1.35
N PHE A 44 -0.27 -6.15 1.00
CA PHE A 44 0.11 -6.12 -0.39
C PHE A 44 -0.18 -7.50 -0.95
N ASN A 45 -1.37 -7.67 -1.53
CA ASN A 45 -1.73 -8.84 -2.30
C ASN A 45 -0.94 -8.81 -3.62
N PHE A 46 0.35 -9.09 -3.55
CA PHE A 46 1.16 -9.37 -4.72
C PHE A 46 0.79 -10.77 -5.21
N PRO A 47 0.25 -10.92 -6.44
CA PRO A 47 -0.08 -12.24 -7.00
C PRO A 47 1.17 -13.11 -7.21
N PHE A 48 2.35 -12.50 -7.13
CA PHE A 48 3.63 -13.18 -7.01
C PHE A 48 4.06 -13.05 -5.55
N PRO A 49 3.97 -14.12 -4.72
CA PRO A 49 4.88 -14.19 -3.59
C PRO A 49 6.28 -13.94 -4.16
N THR A 50 7.09 -13.13 -3.49
CA THR A 50 8.53 -13.07 -3.74
C THR A 50 9.07 -14.47 -3.47
N THR A 51 8.89 -15.38 -4.41
CA THR A 51 9.38 -16.73 -4.32
C THR A 51 10.88 -16.58 -4.23
N PRO A 52 11.54 -17.15 -3.22
CA PRO A 52 12.99 -17.22 -3.17
C PRO A 52 13.52 -18.21 -4.23
N TYR A 53 12.88 -18.32 -5.40
CA TYR A 53 13.19 -19.29 -6.44
C TYR A 53 14.46 -18.95 -7.25
N GLN A 54 15.28 -18.02 -6.77
CA GLN A 54 16.65 -17.80 -7.25
C GLN A 54 17.71 -17.78 -6.13
N ALA A 55 17.33 -17.95 -4.86
CA ALA A 55 18.28 -17.91 -3.75
C ALA A 55 18.99 -19.25 -3.48
N VAL A 56 18.51 -20.37 -4.04
CA VAL A 56 19.04 -21.70 -3.64
C VAL A 56 19.92 -22.37 -4.71
N GLN A 57 19.90 -21.93 -5.98
CA GLN A 57 20.67 -22.61 -7.04
C GLN A 57 21.22 -21.72 -8.18
N SER A 58 21.35 -20.40 -7.98
CA SER A 58 22.12 -19.60 -8.94
C SER A 58 23.57 -19.49 -8.48
N SER A 59 24.50 -19.90 -9.34
CA SER A 59 25.96 -19.77 -9.18
C SER A 59 26.45 -18.30 -9.16
N PHE A 60 25.52 -17.35 -9.04
CA PHE A 60 25.72 -15.91 -9.17
C PHE A 60 25.37 -15.20 -7.87
N GLY A 61 26.14 -15.50 -6.83
CA GLY A 61 26.38 -14.58 -5.74
C GLY A 61 25.32 -14.55 -4.64
N THR A 62 25.81 -14.25 -3.45
CA THR A 62 25.14 -13.98 -2.17
C THR A 62 24.21 -12.76 -2.23
N SER A 63 23.32 -12.70 -3.22
CA SER A 63 22.36 -11.61 -3.38
C SER A 63 21.20 -11.85 -2.42
N GLN A 64 21.26 -11.24 -1.24
CA GLN A 64 20.09 -11.07 -0.37
C GLN A 64 18.96 -10.53 -1.25
N SER A 65 17.83 -11.22 -1.31
CA SER A 65 16.68 -10.82 -2.12
C SER A 65 16.29 -9.39 -1.73
N SER A 66 16.56 -8.43 -2.62
CA SER A 66 16.05 -7.08 -2.42
C SER A 66 14.53 -7.15 -2.46
N PRO A 67 13.81 -6.48 -1.54
CA PRO A 67 12.36 -6.52 -1.55
C PRO A 67 11.84 -5.96 -2.88
N LEU A 68 10.83 -6.61 -3.45
CA LEU A 68 10.15 -6.19 -4.67
C LEU A 68 9.69 -4.72 -4.60
N LEU A 69 9.29 -4.30 -3.41
CA LEU A 69 8.95 -2.93 -3.08
C LEU A 69 9.79 -2.53 -1.87
N ASP A 70 10.68 -1.55 -2.01
CA ASP A 70 11.36 -0.91 -0.89
C ASP A 70 10.62 0.39 -0.52
N SER A 71 10.45 0.67 0.76
CA SER A 71 9.57 1.74 1.24
C SER A 71 10.13 2.43 2.48
N GLN A 72 10.32 3.75 2.39
CA GLN A 72 10.83 4.58 3.48
C GLN A 72 9.92 5.77 3.74
N LEU A 73 9.75 6.10 5.02
CA LEU A 73 9.10 7.33 5.47
C LEU A 73 10.08 8.16 6.30
N ARG A 74 10.09 9.48 6.05
CA ARG A 74 10.74 10.48 6.91
C ARG A 74 9.74 11.57 7.25
N VAL A 75 9.68 11.95 8.52
CA VAL A 75 8.79 13.01 9.01
C VAL A 75 9.59 13.96 9.90
N SER A 76 9.34 15.26 9.76
CA SER A 76 9.79 16.30 10.68
C SER A 76 8.58 16.95 11.31
N GLN A 77 8.60 17.17 12.62
CA GLN A 77 7.54 17.83 13.38
C GLN A 77 8.15 18.96 14.21
N GLU A 78 7.61 20.16 14.07
CA GLU A 78 7.92 21.32 14.92
C GLU A 78 6.79 21.49 15.94
N ILE A 79 7.14 21.43 17.21
CA ILE A 79 6.24 21.61 18.34
C ILE A 79 6.70 22.83 19.12
N GLU A 80 5.80 23.78 19.35
CA GLU A 80 6.05 24.98 20.15
C GLU A 80 4.98 25.10 21.23
N ASN A 81 5.40 25.29 22.48
CA ASN A 81 4.50 25.36 23.65
C ASN A 81 3.51 24.17 23.74
N GLY A 82 3.95 22.97 23.33
CA GLY A 82 3.12 21.76 23.32
C GLY A 82 2.16 21.63 22.14
N VAL A 83 2.18 22.56 21.18
CA VAL A 83 1.32 22.56 19.99
C VAL A 83 2.15 22.27 18.75
N LEU A 84 1.69 21.35 17.90
CA LEU A 84 2.29 21.10 16.58
C LEU A 84 2.06 22.32 15.68
N THR A 85 3.14 23.04 15.35
CA THR A 85 3.07 24.22 14.48
C THR A 85 3.35 23.88 13.02
N ARG A 86 4.18 22.85 12.77
CA ARG A 86 4.47 22.37 11.42
C ARG A 86 4.79 20.88 11.44
N ALA A 87 4.37 20.15 10.42
CA ALA A 87 4.83 18.82 10.13
C ALA A 87 5.09 18.65 8.63
N GLU A 88 6.17 17.98 8.27
CA GLU A 88 6.51 17.68 6.89
C GLU A 88 6.88 16.21 6.78
N GLY A 89 6.44 15.55 5.72
CA GLY A 89 6.77 14.16 5.48
C GLY A 89 7.11 13.87 4.04
N SER A 90 7.94 12.84 3.89
CA SER A 90 8.42 12.31 2.62
C SER A 90 8.33 10.79 2.67
N GLU A 91 7.55 10.21 1.77
CA GLU A 91 7.49 8.78 1.53
C GLU A 91 8.14 8.46 0.19
N ILE A 92 8.96 7.41 0.16
CA ILE A 92 9.62 6.94 -1.05
C ILE A 92 9.30 5.46 -1.21
N TYR A 93 8.74 5.10 -2.36
CA TYR A 93 8.40 3.74 -2.74
C TYR A 93 9.17 3.36 -3.99
N ASN A 94 10.00 2.32 -3.92
CA ASN A 94 10.80 1.83 -5.03
C ASN A 94 10.34 0.43 -5.40
N TYR A 95 9.58 0.32 -6.50
CA TYR A 95 9.15 -0.94 -7.06
C TYR A 95 10.16 -1.45 -8.09
N ARG A 96 10.64 -2.68 -7.92
CA ARG A 96 11.70 -3.31 -8.72
C ARG A 96 11.29 -4.73 -9.15
N PRO A 97 10.42 -4.86 -10.16
CA PRO A 97 9.85 -6.14 -10.58
C PRO A 97 10.83 -7.08 -11.28
N LEU A 98 11.92 -6.55 -11.84
CA LEU A 98 12.94 -7.31 -12.54
C LEU A 98 14.30 -6.95 -11.94
N MET A 99 15.27 -7.86 -12.04
CA MET A 99 16.66 -7.61 -11.62
C MET A 99 17.38 -6.51 -12.44
N SER A 100 16.69 -5.86 -13.39
CA SER A 100 17.21 -4.72 -14.15
C SER A 100 16.87 -3.39 -13.45
N PRO A 101 17.85 -2.50 -13.24
CA PRO A 101 17.63 -1.20 -12.60
C PRO A 101 16.77 -0.23 -13.43
N GLN A 102 16.53 -0.51 -14.71
CA GLN A 102 15.79 0.36 -15.64
C GLN A 102 14.29 0.08 -15.73
N SER A 103 13.81 -1.04 -15.19
CA SER A 103 12.41 -1.50 -15.32
C SER A 103 11.57 -1.32 -14.06
N GLY A 104 12.02 -0.45 -13.15
CA GLY A 104 11.32 -0.13 -11.91
C GLY A 104 10.42 1.09 -12.00
N ALA A 105 9.70 1.36 -10.91
CA ALA A 105 8.96 2.60 -10.70
C ALA A 105 9.30 3.18 -9.33
N THR A 106 9.46 4.49 -9.25
CA THR A 106 9.65 5.20 -7.98
C THR A 106 8.51 6.18 -7.77
N VAL A 107 7.85 6.08 -6.62
CA VAL A 107 6.83 7.03 -6.19
C VAL A 107 7.37 7.82 -5.00
N ASN A 108 7.29 9.15 -5.09
CA ASN A 108 7.64 10.06 -4.02
C ASN A 108 6.36 10.79 -3.59
N VAL A 109 6.02 10.73 -2.31
CA VAL A 109 4.90 11.46 -1.73
C VAL A 109 5.45 12.48 -0.76
N HIS A 110 5.07 13.73 -0.93
CA HIS A 110 5.43 14.83 -0.04
C HIS A 110 4.17 15.46 0.53
N TYR A 111 4.16 15.69 1.83
CA TYR A 111 3.07 16.37 2.51
C TYR A 111 3.61 17.36 3.54
N SER A 112 2.86 18.44 3.74
CA SER A 112 3.15 19.48 4.72
C SER A 112 1.85 19.87 5.42
N LEU A 113 1.92 20.08 6.73
CA LEU A 113 0.84 20.55 7.57
C LEU A 113 1.38 21.70 8.41
N THR A 114 0.76 22.87 8.30
CA THR A 114 1.17 24.08 9.03
C THR A 114 -0.02 24.64 9.81
N LEU A 115 0.22 25.01 11.07
CA LEU A 115 -0.76 25.73 11.87
C LEU A 115 -0.79 27.20 11.46
N GLU A 116 -1.85 27.60 10.76
CA GLU A 116 -2.04 28.98 10.30
C GLU A 116 -2.63 29.88 11.41
N SER A 117 -3.60 29.37 12.18
CA SER A 117 -4.23 30.12 13.27
C SER A 117 -4.94 29.19 14.26
N SER A 118 -5.27 29.68 15.45
CA SER A 118 -6.09 28.95 16.43
C SER A 118 -7.22 29.82 16.94
N SER A 119 -8.39 29.22 17.15
CA SER A 119 -9.56 29.87 17.75
C SER A 119 -10.31 28.88 18.63
N PRO A 120 -11.12 29.34 19.60
CA PRO A 120 -11.96 28.46 20.40
C PRO A 120 -12.88 27.61 19.51
N GLY A 121 -12.76 26.29 19.59
CA GLY A 121 -13.59 25.35 18.84
C GLY A 121 -14.93 25.07 19.52
N SER A 122 -15.90 24.60 18.74
CA SER A 122 -17.10 23.94 19.24
C SER A 122 -16.82 22.44 19.45
N ILE A 123 -17.50 21.83 20.42
CA ILE A 123 -17.40 20.38 20.66
C ILE A 123 -18.05 19.65 19.46
N PRO A 124 -17.33 18.76 18.74
CA PRO A 124 -17.90 18.01 17.64
C PRO A 124 -19.03 17.08 18.09
N ALA A 125 -19.92 16.74 17.15
CA ALA A 125 -21.10 15.90 17.35
C ALA A 125 -20.79 14.55 18.04
N TYR A 126 -21.80 14.02 18.73
CA TYR A 126 -21.75 12.75 19.45
C TYR A 126 -21.34 11.60 18.52
N VAL A 127 -20.11 11.08 18.67
CA VAL A 127 -19.60 9.96 17.88
C VAL A 127 -19.84 8.68 18.67
N ASN A 128 -20.60 7.74 18.11
CA ASN A 128 -20.99 6.50 18.81
C ASN A 128 -19.91 5.42 18.84
N SER A 129 -18.82 5.57 18.07
CA SER A 129 -17.73 4.59 18.04
C SER A 129 -16.42 5.21 17.50
N PRO A 130 -15.27 5.01 18.17
CA PRO A 130 -13.98 5.39 17.62
C PRO A 130 -13.63 4.48 16.42
N LYS A 131 -13.11 5.07 15.34
CA LYS A 131 -12.48 4.31 14.25
C LYS A 131 -10.99 4.15 14.53
N GLY A 132 -10.43 3.01 14.16
CA GLY A 132 -8.97 2.79 14.23
C GLY A 132 -8.21 3.69 13.25
N ILE A 133 -6.95 3.97 13.57
CA ILE A 133 -6.07 4.83 12.75
C ILE A 133 -5.43 4.10 11.57
N PHE A 134 -5.37 2.77 11.61
CA PHE A 134 -4.80 1.97 10.54
C PHE A 134 -5.58 2.16 9.25
N TYR A 135 -4.85 2.26 8.13
CA TYR A 135 -5.50 2.36 6.83
C TYR A 135 -6.38 1.14 6.59
N LYS A 136 -7.57 1.40 6.06
CA LYS A 136 -8.48 0.37 5.56
C LYS A 136 -8.80 0.76 4.14
N ALA A 137 -8.47 -0.12 3.19
CA ALA A 137 -8.91 0.04 1.81
C ALA A 137 -10.40 0.36 1.79
N ALA A 138 -10.79 1.37 1.02
CA ALA A 138 -12.20 1.57 0.74
C ALA A 138 -12.74 0.24 0.19
N HIS A 139 -13.87 -0.24 0.73
CA HIS A 139 -14.61 -1.31 0.07
C HIS A 139 -14.80 -0.89 -1.40
N ASP A 140 -14.42 -1.74 -2.35
CA ASP A 140 -14.46 -1.42 -3.79
C ASP A 140 -15.80 -0.70 -4.10
N PRO A 141 -15.78 0.58 -4.53
CA PRO A 141 -17.00 1.31 -4.84
C PRO A 141 -17.80 0.65 -5.97
N ASN A 142 -17.17 -0.25 -6.73
CA ASN A 142 -17.81 -1.08 -7.75
C ASN A 142 -18.46 -2.36 -7.19
N GLY A 143 -18.44 -2.55 -5.87
CA GLY A 143 -19.04 -3.69 -5.18
C GLY A 143 -18.33 -5.03 -5.42
N ILE A 144 -18.80 -6.07 -4.72
CA ILE A 144 -18.40 -7.46 -4.95
C ILE A 144 -18.61 -7.78 -6.44
N LYS A 145 -17.57 -8.27 -7.12
CA LYS A 145 -17.70 -8.81 -8.48
C LYS A 145 -18.59 -10.06 -8.40
N ASN A 146 -19.86 -9.87 -8.74
CA ASN A 146 -20.88 -10.90 -8.71
C ASN A 146 -20.76 -11.83 -9.93
N ARG A 147 -21.51 -12.94 -9.91
CA ARG A 147 -21.58 -13.92 -11.00
C ARG A 147 -21.72 -13.28 -12.39
N GLY A 148 -22.59 -12.28 -12.56
CA GLY A 148 -22.87 -11.67 -13.86
C GLY A 148 -21.65 -10.94 -14.43
N SER A 149 -20.90 -10.26 -13.57
CA SER A 149 -19.68 -9.57 -13.96
C SER A 149 -18.55 -10.54 -14.37
N ILE A 150 -18.44 -11.67 -13.68
CA ILE A 150 -17.47 -12.74 -14.00
C ILE A 150 -17.83 -13.41 -15.33
N ALA A 151 -19.11 -13.75 -15.53
CA ALA A 151 -19.58 -14.38 -16.77
C ALA A 151 -19.38 -13.47 -18.00
N ALA A 152 -19.66 -12.16 -17.87
CA ALA A 152 -19.44 -11.19 -18.94
C ALA A 152 -17.95 -11.04 -19.28
N ALA A 153 -17.06 -11.05 -18.29
CA ALA A 153 -15.62 -11.02 -18.51
C ALA A 153 -15.11 -12.32 -19.18
N LEU A 154 -15.67 -13.48 -18.80
CA LEU A 154 -15.36 -14.76 -19.40
C LEU A 154 -15.73 -14.79 -20.88
N GLN A 155 -16.96 -14.35 -21.21
CA GLN A 155 -17.41 -14.30 -22.60
C GLN A 155 -16.51 -13.42 -23.46
N LYS A 156 -16.15 -12.22 -22.97
CA LYS A 156 -15.21 -11.32 -23.68
C LYS A 156 -13.84 -11.94 -23.91
N ALA A 157 -13.33 -12.71 -22.93
CA ALA A 157 -12.06 -13.41 -23.08
C ALA A 157 -12.15 -14.53 -24.13
N VAL A 158 -13.25 -15.27 -24.18
CA VAL A 158 -13.50 -16.30 -25.20
C VAL A 158 -13.61 -15.67 -26.59
N ASP A 159 -14.42 -14.62 -26.73
CA ASP A 159 -14.65 -13.92 -28.01
C ASP A 159 -13.35 -13.33 -28.57
N ALA A 160 -12.42 -12.90 -27.70
CA ALA A 160 -11.15 -12.30 -28.11
C ALA A 160 -10.09 -13.32 -28.57
N ILE A 161 -10.24 -14.61 -28.23
CA ILE A 161 -9.29 -15.68 -28.60
C ILE A 161 -9.57 -16.23 -30.01
N ASP A 162 -10.80 -16.13 -30.51
CA ASP A 162 -11.20 -16.75 -31.78
C ASP A 162 -10.76 -15.91 -33.01
N PRO A 163 -9.99 -16.45 -33.98
CA PRO A 163 -9.49 -17.82 -34.11
C PRO A 163 -8.07 -18.06 -33.57
N VAL A 164 -7.34 -17.00 -33.17
CA VAL A 164 -5.98 -17.11 -32.62
C VAL A 164 -5.80 -16.14 -31.45
N ALA A 165 -5.10 -16.58 -30.41
CA ALA A 165 -4.73 -15.74 -29.28
C ALA A 165 -3.90 -14.51 -29.72
N THR A 166 -4.48 -13.32 -29.55
CA THR A 166 -3.85 -12.03 -29.83
C THR A 166 -3.42 -11.33 -28.54
N PRO A 167 -2.63 -10.23 -28.61
CA PRO A 167 -2.38 -9.38 -27.45
C PRO A 167 -3.68 -8.85 -26.79
N GLU A 168 -4.74 -8.64 -27.57
CA GLU A 168 -6.05 -8.25 -27.03
C GLU A 168 -6.70 -9.42 -26.27
N ALA A 169 -6.59 -10.66 -26.77
CA ALA A 169 -7.02 -11.86 -26.06
C ALA A 169 -6.33 -11.99 -24.70
N ALA A 170 -5.01 -11.76 -24.65
CA ALA A 170 -4.24 -11.76 -23.41
C ALA A 170 -4.72 -10.68 -22.42
N LYS A 171 -5.09 -9.50 -22.93
CA LYS A 171 -5.63 -8.39 -22.13
C LYS A 171 -7.03 -8.69 -21.58
N GLU A 172 -7.92 -9.27 -22.37
CA GLU A 172 -9.25 -9.68 -21.88
C GLU A 172 -9.16 -10.83 -20.87
N PHE A 173 -8.25 -11.79 -21.09
CA PHE A 173 -7.96 -12.83 -20.10
C PHE A 173 -7.42 -12.25 -18.79
N ALA A 174 -6.48 -11.31 -18.85
CA ALA A 174 -5.97 -10.63 -17.65
C ALA A 174 -7.06 -9.87 -16.89
N LYS A 175 -8.05 -9.31 -17.59
CA LYS A 175 -9.24 -8.72 -16.95
C LYS A 175 -10.10 -9.77 -16.26
N LEU A 176 -10.36 -10.90 -16.89
CA LEU A 176 -11.09 -12.01 -16.28
C LEU A 176 -10.44 -12.45 -14.95
N VAL A 177 -9.11 -12.61 -14.92
CA VAL A 177 -8.37 -12.96 -13.69
C VAL A 177 -8.64 -11.95 -12.57
N ARG A 178 -8.58 -10.64 -12.85
CA ARG A 178 -8.88 -9.59 -11.86
C ARG A 178 -10.32 -9.62 -11.35
N PHE A 179 -11.29 -9.99 -12.20
CA PHE A 179 -12.69 -10.14 -11.78
C PHE A 179 -12.87 -11.34 -10.85
N ILE A 180 -12.15 -12.44 -11.11
CA ILE A 180 -12.14 -13.64 -10.27
C ILE A 180 -11.46 -13.35 -8.92
N GLU A 181 -10.31 -12.67 -8.90
CA GLU A 181 -9.57 -12.30 -7.67
C GLU A 181 -10.44 -11.50 -6.68
N GLN A 182 -11.39 -10.71 -7.20
CA GLN A 182 -12.29 -9.88 -6.41
C GLN A 182 -13.66 -10.53 -6.16
N GLY A 183 -13.94 -11.68 -6.79
CA GLY A 183 -15.19 -12.41 -6.66
C GLY A 183 -15.22 -13.26 -5.39
N ASN A 184 -16.41 -13.47 -4.82
CA ASN A 184 -16.56 -14.46 -3.76
C ASN A 184 -16.67 -15.88 -4.35
N LYS A 185 -16.36 -16.89 -3.52
CA LYS A 185 -16.38 -18.30 -3.92
C LYS A 185 -17.72 -18.74 -4.56
N ALA A 186 -18.85 -18.29 -4.00
CA ALA A 186 -20.17 -18.70 -4.48
C ALA A 186 -20.44 -18.16 -5.89
N ASP A 187 -20.10 -16.90 -6.14
CA ASP A 187 -20.25 -16.24 -7.45
C ASP A 187 -19.33 -16.84 -8.50
N ILE A 188 -18.07 -17.13 -8.15
CA ILE A 188 -17.09 -17.78 -9.03
C ILE A 188 -17.60 -19.17 -9.44
N LEU A 189 -18.03 -19.98 -8.47
CA LEU A 189 -18.55 -21.32 -8.74
C LEU A 189 -19.82 -21.27 -9.60
N ALA A 190 -20.74 -20.35 -9.31
CA ALA A 190 -21.97 -20.19 -10.07
C ALA A 190 -21.71 -19.71 -11.51
N ALA A 191 -20.69 -18.88 -11.74
CA ALA A 191 -20.26 -18.49 -13.08
C ALA A 191 -19.62 -19.67 -13.83
N TYR A 192 -18.77 -20.44 -13.16
CA TYR A 192 -18.13 -21.63 -13.73
C TYR A 192 -19.14 -22.70 -14.15
N THR A 193 -20.10 -23.05 -13.27
CA THR A 193 -21.14 -24.04 -13.60
C THR A 193 -22.05 -23.59 -14.75
N ALA A 194 -22.28 -22.28 -14.89
CA ALA A 194 -23.11 -21.75 -15.98
C ALA A 194 -22.39 -21.68 -17.33
N ALA A 195 -21.06 -21.82 -17.34
CA ALA A 195 -20.23 -21.79 -18.55
C ALA A 195 -19.85 -23.20 -19.05
N GLN A 196 -20.22 -24.26 -18.32
CA GLN A 196 -20.20 -25.65 -18.79
C GLN A 196 -21.37 -25.90 -19.74
#